data_AF-Q95VC2-F1
#
_entry.id   AF-Q95VC2-F1
#
_cell.length_a   1.000
_cell.length_b   1.000
_cell.length_c   1.000
_cell.angle_alpha   90.00
_cell.angle_beta   90.00
_cell.angle_gamma   90.00
#
_symmetry.space_group_name_H-M   'P 1'
#
loop_
_entity.id
_entity.type
_entity.pdbx_description
1 polymer ?
#
loop_
_entity_poly.entity_id
_entity_poly.type
_entity_poly.pdbx_seq_one_letter_code
_entity_poly.pdbx_strand_id
1 'polypeptide(L)'
;MNPFYSDRSILSRSQLCGLLALCFTALDMKSTVLGNYHYLLYTAATAMYPRMLILVDENLEPVPANVRVGQAVDVVAQAGKPRTITGFQTHKSPVVLQYEERAELASEEYIPLSSTMDHVILVKKNPEYEEEISDKMEK
;
A
#
# COMPACT_ATOMS: atom_id res chain seq x y z
N MET A 1 3.87 -23.52 6.10
CA MET A 1 3.75 -22.09 5.78
C MET A 1 4.69 -21.31 6.69
N ASN A 2 5.72 -20.66 6.14
CA ASN A 2 6.66 -19.84 6.91
C ASN A 2 6.05 -18.43 7.09
N PRO A 3 5.89 -17.89 8.32
CA PRO A 3 5.33 -16.56 8.55
C PRO A 3 6.18 -15.42 7.93
N PHE A 4 7.44 -15.68 7.59
CA PHE A 4 8.32 -14.71 6.91
C PHE A 4 8.25 -14.76 5.38
N TYR A 5 7.40 -15.62 4.80
CA TYR A 5 7.36 -15.86 3.35
C TYR A 5 6.92 -14.65 2.51
N SER A 6 6.23 -13.68 3.12
CA SER A 6 5.74 -12.48 2.42
C SER A 6 6.63 -11.27 2.71
N ASP A 7 7.90 -11.31 2.31
CA ASP A 7 8.87 -10.19 2.37
C ASP A 7 8.80 -9.32 3.64
N ARG A 8 8.63 -9.97 4.81
CA ARG A 8 8.47 -9.31 6.13
C ARG A 8 7.29 -8.33 6.25
N SER A 9 6.39 -8.29 5.28
CA SER A 9 5.16 -7.49 5.33
C SER A 9 4.17 -8.01 6.37
N ILE A 10 4.15 -9.34 6.59
CA ILE A 10 3.26 -10.01 7.57
C ILE A 10 3.83 -9.94 9.00
N LEU A 11 5.15 -10.04 9.16
CA LEU A 11 5.78 -10.06 10.48
C LEU A 11 7.13 -9.32 10.45
N SER A 12 7.12 -8.03 10.81
CA SER A 12 8.36 -7.31 11.09
C SER A 12 8.76 -7.43 12.56
N ARG A 13 10.08 -7.38 12.83
CA ARG A 13 10.61 -7.49 14.20
C ARG A 13 10.11 -6.35 15.10
N SER A 14 10.03 -5.14 14.58
CA SER A 14 9.55 -3.97 15.34
C SER A 14 8.06 -4.07 15.67
N GLN A 15 7.23 -4.50 14.71
CA GLN A 15 5.80 -4.64 14.96
C GLN A 15 5.50 -5.73 16.00
N LEU A 16 6.22 -6.85 15.92
CA LEU A 16 6.09 -7.93 16.89
C LEU A 16 6.48 -7.47 18.31
N CYS A 17 7.60 -6.75 18.45
CA CYS A 17 8.03 -6.22 19.74
C CYS A 17 6.99 -5.25 20.33
N GLY A 18 6.40 -4.37 19.50
CA GLY A 18 5.35 -3.45 19.92
C GLY A 18 4.10 -4.16 20.44
N LEU A 19 3.63 -5.18 19.70
CA LEU A 19 2.48 -5.98 20.12
C LEU A 19 2.76 -6.80 21.38
N LEU A 20 3.93 -7.43 21.49
CA LEU A 20 4.32 -8.20 22.68
C LEU A 20 4.44 -7.33 23.92
N ALA A 21 5.03 -6.13 23.79
CA ALA A 21 5.10 -5.17 24.88
C ALA A 21 3.69 -4.76 25.35
N LEU A 22 2.78 -4.47 24.41
CA LEU A 22 1.40 -4.15 24.74
C LEU A 22 0.70 -5.32 25.45
N CYS A 23 0.80 -6.54 24.92
CA CYS A 23 0.22 -7.74 25.54
C CYS A 23 0.78 -7.98 26.95
N PHE A 24 2.08 -7.78 27.16
CA PHE A 24 2.70 -7.93 28.47
C PHE A 24 2.17 -6.90 29.48
N THR A 25 2.04 -5.64 29.06
CA THR A 25 1.46 -4.58 29.92
C THR A 25 -0.02 -4.82 30.23
N ALA A 26 -0.76 -5.47 29.32
CA ALA A 26 -2.16 -5.79 29.53
C ALA A 26 -2.41 -6.90 30.57
N LEU A 27 -1.39 -7.67 30.97
CA LEU A 27 -1.51 -8.71 32.02
C LEU A 27 -1.85 -8.10 33.39
N ASP A 28 -1.35 -6.91 33.70
CA ASP A 28 -1.73 -6.15 34.88
C ASP A 28 -2.08 -4.71 34.50
N MET A 29 -3.27 -4.56 33.91
CA MET A 29 -3.73 -3.29 33.37
C MET A 29 -4.01 -2.25 34.47
N LYS A 30 -4.33 -2.67 35.70
CA LYS A 30 -4.68 -1.76 36.80
C LYS A 30 -3.46 -0.97 37.30
N SER A 31 -2.30 -1.63 37.42
CA SER A 31 -1.07 -0.97 37.88
C SER A 31 -0.32 -0.25 36.75
N THR A 32 -0.45 -0.73 35.51
CA THR A 32 0.26 -0.20 34.35
C THR A 32 -0.56 0.85 33.60
N VAL A 33 -1.38 0.42 32.64
CA VAL A 33 -2.09 1.25 31.66
C VAL A 33 -3.16 2.12 32.30
N LEU A 34 -3.85 1.67 33.36
CA LEU A 34 -4.81 2.48 34.12
C LEU A 34 -4.17 3.19 35.32
N GLY A 35 -2.91 2.89 35.63
CA GLY A 35 -2.14 3.48 36.72
C GLY A 35 -1.33 4.70 36.26
N ASN A 36 -0.04 4.75 36.58
CA ASN A 36 0.80 5.90 36.22
C ASN A 36 1.44 5.78 34.82
N TYR A 37 1.26 4.66 34.13
CA TYR A 37 2.01 4.32 32.91
C TYR A 37 1.11 4.24 31.66
N HIS A 38 0.20 5.21 31.49
CA HIS A 38 -0.70 5.29 30.35
C HIS A 38 0.02 5.32 28.99
N TYR A 39 1.23 5.91 28.94
CA TYR A 39 2.03 6.02 27.73
C TYR A 39 2.49 4.67 27.16
N LEU A 40 2.40 3.58 27.95
CA LEU A 40 2.69 2.23 27.44
C LEU A 40 1.74 1.84 26.31
N LEU A 41 0.56 2.45 26.20
CA LEU A 41 -0.32 2.28 25.03
C LEU A 41 0.35 2.72 23.72
N TYR A 42 1.29 3.69 23.75
CA TYR A 42 2.01 4.13 22.54
C TYR A 42 2.98 3.08 22.00
N THR A 43 3.27 2.01 22.74
CA THR A 43 3.99 0.85 22.18
C THR A 43 3.24 0.24 20.99
N ALA A 44 1.90 0.37 20.96
CA ALA A 44 1.08 -0.01 19.81
C ALA A 44 1.44 0.75 18.53
N ALA A 45 1.89 2.01 18.63
CA ALA A 45 2.27 2.82 17.47
C ALA A 45 3.47 2.21 16.73
N THR A 46 4.38 1.53 17.44
CA THR A 46 5.50 0.81 16.82
C THR A 46 5.08 -0.41 16.01
N ALA A 47 3.84 -0.89 16.23
CA ALA A 47 3.20 -1.96 15.48
C ALA A 47 2.37 -1.47 14.30
N MET A 48 2.09 -0.16 14.21
CA MET A 48 1.37 0.41 13.08
C MET A 48 2.32 0.65 11.92
N TYR A 49 1.98 0.16 10.72
CA TYR A 49 2.74 0.38 9.50
C TYR A 49 1.78 0.79 8.37
N PRO A 50 1.78 2.07 7.96
CA PRO A 50 0.85 2.55 6.94
C PRO A 50 1.18 1.99 5.57
N ARG A 51 0.16 1.58 4.81
CA ARG A 51 0.29 1.16 3.41
C ARG A 51 0.33 2.39 2.50
N MET A 52 1.50 2.99 2.34
CA MET A 52 1.70 4.15 1.46
C MET A 52 2.27 3.71 0.11
N LEU A 53 1.53 3.89 -0.98
CA LEU A 53 1.99 3.65 -2.34
C LEU A 53 2.80 4.84 -2.87
N ILE A 54 4.07 4.59 -3.22
CA ILE A 54 4.98 5.52 -3.88
C ILE A 54 5.49 4.84 -5.14
N LEU A 55 5.48 5.55 -6.26
CA LEU A 55 6.05 5.08 -7.52
C LEU A 55 7.42 5.72 -7.74
N VAL A 56 8.36 4.92 -8.19
CA VAL A 56 9.76 5.31 -8.35
C VAL A 56 10.30 4.79 -9.68
N ASP A 57 11.03 5.61 -10.42
CA ASP A 57 11.61 5.22 -11.72
C ASP A 57 12.92 4.41 -11.59
N GLU A 58 13.49 3.98 -12.71
CA GLU A 58 14.80 3.30 -12.80
C GLU A 58 15.94 4.12 -12.14
N ASN A 59 15.83 5.45 -12.12
CA ASN A 59 16.80 6.36 -11.48
C ASN A 59 16.53 6.63 -10.00
N LEU A 60 15.58 5.91 -9.38
CA LEU A 60 15.14 6.11 -8.00
C LEU A 60 14.48 7.48 -7.72
N GLU A 61 13.99 8.15 -8.75
CA GLU A 61 13.24 9.41 -8.62
C GLU A 61 11.73 9.14 -8.48
N PRO A 62 11.02 9.90 -7.62
CA PRO A 62 9.59 9.72 -7.42
C PRO A 62 8.79 10.15 -8.66
N VAL A 63 7.94 9.24 -9.16
CA VAL A 63 7.10 9.48 -10.34
C VAL A 63 5.64 9.73 -9.91
N PRO A 64 5.10 10.93 -10.14
CA PRO A 64 3.70 11.20 -9.85
C PRO A 64 2.80 10.72 -11.00
N ALA A 65 2.24 9.52 -10.88
CA ALA A 65 1.30 8.95 -11.85
C ALA A 65 -0.10 8.80 -11.25
N ASN A 66 -1.11 8.75 -12.12
CA ASN A 66 -2.49 8.51 -11.70
C ASN A 66 -2.68 7.03 -11.36
N VAL A 67 -3.21 6.76 -10.18
CA VAL A 67 -3.50 5.44 -9.63
C VAL A 67 -4.99 5.34 -9.31
N ARG A 68 -5.60 4.20 -9.66
CA ARG A 68 -6.98 3.86 -9.29
C ARG A 68 -6.94 3.04 -8.01
N VAL A 69 -7.58 3.54 -6.97
CA VAL A 69 -7.68 2.87 -5.67
C VAL A 69 -9.13 2.43 -5.47
N GLY A 70 -9.34 1.16 -5.15
CA GLY A 70 -10.68 0.62 -4.92
C GLY A 70 -10.65 -0.67 -4.11
N GLN A 71 -11.83 -1.24 -3.90
CA GLN A 71 -11.99 -2.46 -3.13
C GLN A 71 -11.36 -3.65 -3.87
N ALA A 72 -10.55 -4.43 -3.16
CA ALA A 72 -9.94 -5.64 -3.70
C ALA A 72 -10.98 -6.71 -4.03
N VAL A 73 -10.90 -7.24 -5.26
CA VAL A 73 -11.71 -8.37 -5.72
C VAL A 73 -10.85 -9.47 -6.31
N ASP A 74 -11.33 -10.71 -6.22
CA ASP A 74 -10.66 -11.84 -6.88
C ASP A 74 -10.99 -11.87 -8.38
N VAL A 75 -9.98 -12.16 -9.18
CA VAL A 75 -10.03 -12.12 -10.64
C VAL A 75 -10.59 -13.41 -11.25
N VAL A 76 -10.66 -14.51 -10.48
CA VAL A 76 -11.07 -15.84 -10.96
C VAL A 76 -12.51 -15.86 -11.50
N ALA A 77 -13.37 -14.94 -11.05
CA ALA A 77 -14.78 -14.87 -11.45
C ALA A 77 -15.10 -13.78 -12.49
N GLN A 78 -14.08 -13.11 -13.06
CA GLN A 78 -14.30 -11.97 -13.97
C GLN A 78 -14.18 -12.36 -15.44
N ALA A 79 -15.11 -11.86 -16.26
CA ALA A 79 -15.06 -12.00 -17.71
C ALA A 79 -14.30 -10.83 -18.36
N GLY A 80 -13.54 -11.09 -19.44
CA GLY A 80 -12.80 -10.06 -20.19
C GLY A 80 -11.37 -9.86 -19.71
N LYS A 81 -10.89 -8.60 -19.66
CA LYS A 81 -9.58 -8.22 -19.05
C LYS A 81 -9.81 -8.10 -17.54
N PRO A 82 -9.46 -9.11 -16.73
CA PRO A 82 -9.79 -9.13 -15.31
C PRO A 82 -9.09 -7.98 -14.58
N ARG A 83 -9.82 -7.30 -13.70
CA ARG A 83 -9.34 -6.20 -12.86
C ARG A 83 -9.36 -6.63 -11.40
N THR A 84 -8.33 -6.29 -10.66
CA THR A 84 -8.22 -6.68 -9.24
C THR A 84 -9.00 -5.75 -8.31
N ILE A 85 -9.61 -4.68 -8.85
CA ILE A 85 -10.34 -3.63 -8.11
C ILE A 85 -11.76 -3.41 -8.63
N THR A 86 -12.67 -3.07 -7.71
CA THR A 86 -14.03 -2.56 -8.02
C THR A 86 -14.31 -1.25 -7.29
N GLY A 87 -15.15 -0.39 -7.86
CA GLY A 87 -15.59 0.86 -7.22
C GLY A 87 -14.43 1.80 -6.91
N PHE A 88 -13.64 2.17 -7.93
CA PHE A 88 -12.39 2.88 -7.74
C PHE A 88 -12.55 4.42 -7.78
N GLN A 89 -11.62 5.09 -7.10
CA GLN A 89 -11.36 6.52 -7.23
C GLN A 89 -9.95 6.73 -7.79
N THR A 90 -9.78 7.76 -8.62
CA THR A 90 -8.48 8.09 -9.19
C THR A 90 -7.76 9.10 -8.28
N HIS A 91 -6.58 8.72 -7.82
CA HIS A 91 -5.69 9.55 -7.03
C HIS A 91 -4.36 9.74 -7.76
N LYS A 92 -3.59 10.75 -7.36
CA LYS A 92 -2.23 10.96 -7.85
C LYS A 92 -1.25 10.41 -6.80
N SER A 93 -0.28 9.60 -7.20
CA SER A 93 0.75 9.10 -6.28
C SER A 93 1.59 10.26 -5.72
N PRO A 94 2.01 10.20 -4.43
CA PRO A 94 1.83 9.10 -3.47
C PRO A 94 0.45 9.07 -2.79
N VAL A 95 -0.06 7.88 -2.48
CA VAL A 95 -1.37 7.68 -1.85
C VAL A 95 -1.30 6.69 -0.68
N VAL A 96 -2.05 6.93 0.39
CA VAL A 96 -2.21 5.96 1.48
C VAL A 96 -3.41 5.07 1.18
N LEU A 97 -3.18 3.77 1.10
CA LEU A 97 -4.19 2.75 0.86
C LEU A 97 -4.81 2.33 2.19
N GLN A 98 -6.13 2.22 2.22
CA GLN A 98 -6.84 1.69 3.38
C GLN A 98 -6.74 0.16 3.47
N TYR A 99 -7.30 -0.37 4.54
CA TYR A 99 -7.51 -1.80 4.68
C TYR A 99 -8.46 -2.29 3.57
N GLU A 100 -8.19 -3.46 2.99
CA GLU A 100 -8.93 -4.05 1.85
C GLU A 100 -8.92 -3.27 0.52
N GLU A 101 -8.23 -2.14 0.46
CA GLU A 101 -7.99 -1.43 -0.79
C GLU A 101 -6.79 -2.01 -1.55
N ARG A 102 -6.92 -2.00 -2.88
CA ARG A 102 -5.85 -2.26 -3.84
C ARG A 102 -5.75 -1.09 -4.80
N ALA A 103 -4.54 -0.88 -5.31
CA ALA A 103 -4.26 0.11 -6.33
C ALA A 103 -3.90 -0.54 -7.66
N GLU A 104 -4.28 0.11 -8.76
CA GLU A 104 -3.81 -0.18 -10.11
C GLU A 104 -3.39 1.13 -10.80
N LEU A 105 -2.45 1.08 -11.75
CA LEU A 105 -2.14 2.26 -12.56
C LEU A 105 -3.34 2.63 -13.43
N ALA A 106 -3.62 3.93 -13.55
CA ALA A 106 -4.73 4.43 -14.37
C ALA A 106 -4.39 4.45 -15.87
N SER A 107 -3.12 4.58 -16.22
CA SER A 107 -2.57 4.65 -17.58
C SER A 107 -1.55 3.51 -17.81
N GLU A 108 -1.37 3.12 -19.07
CA GLU A 108 -0.34 2.17 -19.52
C GLU A 108 1.02 2.85 -19.83
N GLU A 109 1.17 4.13 -19.48
CA GLU A 109 2.44 4.90 -19.60
C GLU A 109 3.59 4.25 -18.81
N TYR A 110 3.27 3.65 -17.66
CA TYR A 110 4.22 2.99 -16.79
C TYR A 110 3.85 1.52 -16.61
N ILE A 111 4.86 0.67 -16.54
CA ILE A 111 4.75 -0.75 -16.23
C ILE A 111 5.34 -0.98 -14.84
N PRO A 112 4.54 -1.46 -13.86
CA PRO A 112 5.07 -1.78 -12.55
C PRO A 112 5.87 -3.09 -12.62
N LEU A 113 7.02 -3.14 -11.94
CA LEU A 113 7.84 -4.35 -11.85
C LEU A 113 7.32 -5.35 -10.80
N SER A 114 6.44 -4.89 -9.92
CA SER A 114 5.78 -5.71 -8.89
C SER A 114 4.40 -6.18 -9.35
N SER A 115 3.97 -7.35 -8.87
CA SER A 115 2.61 -7.85 -9.06
C SER A 115 1.56 -7.16 -8.18
N THR A 116 2.00 -6.49 -7.11
CA THR A 116 1.14 -5.73 -6.19
C THR A 116 1.60 -4.28 -6.11
N MET A 117 0.64 -3.37 -5.90
CA MET A 117 0.87 -1.93 -5.87
C MET A 117 0.82 -1.38 -4.44
N ASP A 118 1.75 -1.85 -3.59
CA ASP A 118 1.84 -1.45 -2.18
C ASP A 118 3.25 -0.95 -1.84
N HIS A 119 3.35 -0.01 -0.90
CA HIS A 119 4.64 0.54 -0.45
C HIS A 119 5.40 1.24 -1.60
N VAL A 120 6.69 0.95 -1.76
CA VAL A 120 7.52 1.56 -2.79
C VAL A 120 7.59 0.62 -3.98
N ILE A 121 7.05 1.05 -5.12
CA ILE A 121 7.00 0.27 -6.36
C ILE A 121 7.88 0.91 -7.41
N LEU A 122 8.77 0.09 -7.98
CA LEU A 122 9.54 0.47 -9.15
C LEU A 122 8.64 0.36 -10.39
N VAL A 123 8.59 1.45 -11.14
CA VAL A 123 7.89 1.55 -12.41
C VAL A 123 8.89 1.81 -13.52
N LYS A 124 8.64 1.22 -14.68
CA LYS A 124 9.41 1.46 -15.90
C LYS A 124 8.52 2.17 -16.91
N LYS A 125 9.06 3.18 -17.60
CA LYS A 125 8.35 3.80 -18.71
C LYS A 125 8.10 2.78 -19.83
N ASN A 126 6.86 2.68 -20.29
CA ASN A 126 6.48 1.76 -21.33
C ASN A 126 7.01 2.24 -22.70
N PRO A 127 7.86 1.46 -23.40
CA PRO A 127 8.39 1.84 -24.71
C PRO A 127 7.33 1.81 -25.82
N GLU A 128 6.22 1.08 -25.64
CA GLU A 128 5.13 0.95 -26.61
C GLU A 128 4.02 1.98 -26.38
N TYR A 129 4.19 2.87 -25.40
CA TYR A 129 3.18 3.88 -25.09
C TYR A 129 3.24 5.02 -26.11
N GLU A 130 2.20 5.11 -26.94
CA GLU A 130 1.92 6.29 -27.75
C GLU A 130 1.08 7.27 -26.93
N GLU A 131 1.55 8.50 -26.77
CA GLU A 131 0.75 9.56 -26.15
C GLU A 131 -0.51 9.79 -27.00
N GLU A 132 -1.70 9.48 -26.45
CA GLU A 132 -2.95 9.88 -27.08
C GLU A 132 -2.99 11.42 -27.15
N ILE A 133 -2.75 11.95 -28.35
CA ILE A 133 -2.85 13.38 -28.66
C ILE A 133 -4.31 13.81 -28.46
N SER A 134 -4.65 14.22 -27.24
CA SER A 134 -5.95 14.83 -26.91
C SER A 134 -5.82 16.36 -26.96
N ASP A 135 -6.32 16.92 -28.06
CA ASP A 135 -6.88 18.26 -28.22
C ASP A 135 -6.04 19.49 -27.81
N LYS A 136 -5.04 19.80 -28.64
CA LYS A 136 -4.70 21.20 -29.01
C LYS A 136 -5.30 21.57 -30.37
N MET A 137 -6.59 21.26 -30.57
CA MET A 137 -7.40 21.95 -31.58
C MET A 137 -8.32 22.94 -30.87
N GLU A 138 -7.71 23.99 -30.30
CA GLU A 138 -8.41 25.27 -30.15
C GLU A 138 -8.81 25.76 -31.54
N LYS A 139 -10.11 25.71 -31.81
CA LYS A 139 -10.81 26.62 -32.72
C LYS A 139 -12.00 27.19 -31.99
#